data_AF-A0A1M7L426-F1
#
_entry.id   AF-A0A1M7L426-F1
#
_cell.length_a   1.000
_cell.length_b   1.000
_cell.length_c   1.000
_cell.angle_alpha   90.00
_cell.angle_beta   90.00
_cell.angle_gamma   90.00
#
_symmetry.space_group_name_H-M   'P 1'
#
loop_
_entity.id
_entity.type
_entity.pdbx_description
1 polymer ?
#
loop_
_entity_poly.entity_id
_entity_poly.type
_entity_poly.pdbx_seq_one_letter_code
_entity_poly.pdbx_strand_id
1 'polypeptide(L)'
;MKMLNSWRSFWVRFLFAAQMAWQGVAINPLRAGLTILGVAIGVASVVSLMGIGEGARIAVVRQFESLGSNVIVIKAHDEKAEFEPEEAEELLERVSGLKYASPVVRTNAVLRWRRTRGQVEVLGVSSDFPELRDHKLASGRFFTKWHVEQRSPVAVVGYNIGRGLLGGRSPVGHTVTINGQTYRIVGVLERKGSGQAEGIDDKVVVPYTTALKIAGKKTVDELWVKAESPKAAELAIAQLGRIYRRKLGLDVTAPKAGGGGQQVPGEEGKENPEGTSLPIPQPPEKEGQSKGEKPGLELGKDIITITNLNTLVEEADKANRIMTLLLGGIAAVSLLVGGLGIMNIMLVAVTERTGEIGVRRALGAKKFDLLLQFLMEAFYLSGIGAALGTLLGMWGVNVFNNYGFSAVVSMDAVKVAVFVALGCGLLFGVYPAWTAASVPPVEALRR
;
A
#
# COMPACT_ATOMS: atom_id res chain seq x y z
N MET A 1 29.07 44.72 -20.96
CA MET A 1 30.06 43.88 -21.70
C MET A 1 30.89 42.93 -20.81
N LYS A 2 31.35 43.33 -19.61
CA LYS A 2 32.11 42.45 -18.70
C LYS A 2 31.34 41.21 -18.16
N MET A 3 30.04 41.35 -17.85
CA MET A 3 29.21 40.20 -17.42
C MET A 3 29.04 39.14 -18.52
N LEU A 4 28.82 39.55 -19.77
CA LEU A 4 28.64 38.61 -20.90
C LEU A 4 29.92 37.81 -21.21
N ASN A 5 31.09 38.46 -21.10
CA ASN A 5 32.39 37.79 -21.29
C ASN A 5 32.77 36.86 -20.13
N SER A 6 32.42 37.23 -18.89
CA SER A 6 32.60 36.34 -17.73
C SER A 6 31.76 35.07 -17.87
N TRP A 7 30.50 35.22 -18.30
CA TRP A 7 29.60 34.09 -18.56
C TRP A 7 30.14 33.16 -19.65
N ARG A 8 30.56 33.70 -20.81
CA ARG A 8 31.18 32.90 -21.88
C ARG A 8 32.45 32.18 -21.42
N SER A 9 33.31 32.85 -20.66
CA SER A 9 34.56 32.25 -20.16
C SER A 9 34.30 31.10 -19.17
N PHE A 10 33.25 31.20 -18.35
CA PHE A 10 32.84 30.15 -17.43
C PHE A 10 32.35 28.91 -18.19
N TRP A 11 31.48 29.09 -19.19
CA TRP A 11 30.97 27.98 -20.00
C TRP A 11 32.06 27.25 -20.77
N VAL A 12 33.02 27.98 -21.35
CA VAL A 12 34.15 27.36 -22.05
C VAL A 12 35.00 26.54 -21.08
N ARG A 13 35.34 27.08 -19.91
CA ARG A 13 36.08 26.36 -18.87
C ARG A 13 35.32 25.12 -18.37
N PHE A 14 34.01 25.25 -18.17
CA PHE A 14 33.14 24.15 -17.76
C PHE A 14 33.12 23.04 -18.80
N LEU A 15 32.96 23.37 -20.09
CA LEU A 15 32.98 22.40 -21.17
C LEU A 15 34.33 21.68 -21.29
N PHE A 16 35.44 22.42 -21.18
CA PHE A 16 36.77 21.80 -21.16
C PHE A 16 36.97 20.88 -19.94
N ALA A 17 36.54 21.31 -18.75
CA ALA A 17 36.60 20.48 -17.54
C ALA A 17 35.76 19.21 -17.68
N ALA A 18 34.56 19.31 -18.27
CA ALA A 18 33.68 18.19 -18.56
C ALA A 18 34.30 17.21 -19.57
N GLN A 19 34.88 17.72 -20.66
CA GLN A 19 35.55 16.90 -21.67
C GLN A 19 36.77 16.17 -21.09
N MET A 20 37.58 16.87 -20.29
CA MET A 20 38.73 16.26 -19.60
C MET A 20 38.29 15.23 -18.57
N ALA A 21 37.20 15.49 -17.84
CA ALA A 21 36.64 14.54 -16.88
C ALA A 21 36.21 13.24 -17.57
N TRP A 22 35.52 13.34 -18.71
CA TRP A 22 35.13 12.17 -19.51
C TRP A 22 36.33 11.34 -19.97
N GLN A 23 37.40 12.00 -20.45
CA GLN A 23 38.65 11.32 -20.77
C GLN A 23 39.26 10.65 -19.54
N GLY A 24 39.22 11.32 -18.39
CA GLY A 24 39.66 10.80 -17.10
C GLY A 24 38.99 9.48 -16.74
N VAL A 25 37.66 9.40 -16.89
CA VAL A 25 36.86 8.18 -16.71
C VAL A 25 37.25 7.09 -17.72
N ALA A 26 37.41 7.46 -19.00
CA ALA A 26 37.66 6.51 -20.08
C ALA A 26 39.04 5.83 -20.04
N ILE A 27 40.04 6.46 -19.42
CA ILE A 27 41.42 5.93 -19.34
C ILE A 27 41.50 4.65 -18.48
N ASN A 28 40.64 4.50 -17.47
CA ASN A 28 40.69 3.37 -16.53
C ASN A 28 39.35 2.62 -16.48
N PRO A 29 39.04 1.79 -17.50
CA PRO A 29 37.71 1.18 -17.65
C PRO A 29 37.37 0.21 -16.51
N LEU A 30 38.35 -0.51 -15.96
CA LEU A 30 38.10 -1.46 -14.87
C LEU A 30 37.72 -0.75 -13.56
N ARG A 31 38.39 0.37 -13.25
CA ARG A 31 38.08 1.19 -12.07
C ARG A 31 36.73 1.88 -12.23
N ALA A 32 36.52 2.55 -13.35
CA ALA A 32 35.25 3.18 -13.68
C ALA A 32 34.10 2.16 -13.63
N GLY A 33 34.30 0.98 -14.21
CA GLY A 33 33.32 -0.12 -14.20
C GLY A 33 32.94 -0.58 -12.79
N LEU A 34 33.91 -0.75 -11.90
CA LEU A 34 33.64 -1.17 -10.51
C LEU A 34 32.88 -0.11 -9.71
N THR A 35 33.21 1.18 -9.91
CA THR A 35 32.47 2.31 -9.31
C THR A 35 31.04 2.40 -9.83
N ILE A 36 30.89 2.34 -11.16
CA ILE A 36 29.60 2.38 -11.85
C ILE A 36 28.74 1.22 -11.38
N LEU A 37 29.32 0.01 -11.23
CA LEU A 37 28.61 -1.16 -10.72
C LEU A 37 28.09 -0.95 -9.29
N GLY A 38 28.92 -0.39 -8.38
CA GLY A 38 28.50 -0.10 -7.01
C GLY A 38 27.31 0.87 -6.96
N VAL A 39 27.38 1.96 -7.73
CA VAL A 39 26.27 2.92 -7.85
C VAL A 39 25.05 2.28 -8.51
N ALA A 40 25.25 1.50 -9.57
CA ALA A 40 24.17 0.85 -10.31
C ALA A 40 23.41 -0.16 -9.45
N ILE A 41 24.10 -0.98 -8.65
CA ILE A 41 23.47 -1.92 -7.71
C ILE A 41 22.65 -1.15 -6.66
N GLY A 42 23.21 -0.06 -6.11
CA GLY A 42 22.50 0.78 -5.16
C GLY A 42 21.24 1.41 -5.74
N VAL A 43 21.29 1.95 -6.95
CA VAL A 43 20.12 2.53 -7.64
C VAL A 43 19.11 1.47 -8.05
N ALA A 44 19.58 0.32 -8.57
CA ALA A 44 18.72 -0.79 -8.97
C ALA A 44 17.92 -1.34 -7.80
N SER A 45 18.56 -1.46 -6.61
CA SER A 45 17.87 -1.92 -5.41
C SER A 45 16.78 -0.93 -4.99
N VAL A 46 17.05 0.38 -4.96
CA VAL A 46 16.05 1.41 -4.65
C VAL A 46 14.85 1.32 -5.58
N VAL A 47 15.11 1.34 -6.89
CA VAL A 47 14.07 1.36 -7.94
C VAL A 47 13.23 0.10 -7.87
N SER A 48 13.85 -1.07 -7.70
CA SER A 48 13.14 -2.35 -7.63
C SER A 48 12.28 -2.44 -6.38
N LEU A 49 12.87 -2.17 -5.21
CA LEU A 49 12.21 -2.31 -3.92
C LEU A 49 11.05 -1.33 -3.76
N MET A 50 11.24 -0.06 -4.15
CA MET A 50 10.14 0.91 -4.15
C MET A 50 9.07 0.58 -5.18
N GLY A 51 9.44 0.06 -6.35
CA GLY A 51 8.47 -0.35 -7.38
C GLY A 51 7.60 -1.54 -6.96
N ILE A 52 8.18 -2.50 -6.22
CA ILE A 52 7.44 -3.61 -5.61
C ILE A 52 6.51 -3.08 -4.52
N GLY A 53 7.00 -2.22 -3.62
CA GLY A 53 6.21 -1.64 -2.53
C GLY A 53 5.01 -0.84 -3.03
N GLU A 54 5.22 0.05 -4.01
CA GLU A 54 4.12 0.85 -4.59
C GLU A 54 3.15 -0.02 -5.37
N GLY A 55 3.64 -1.05 -6.07
CA GLY A 55 2.80 -2.01 -6.74
C GLY A 55 1.87 -2.78 -5.79
N ALA A 56 2.41 -3.25 -4.67
CA ALA A 56 1.64 -3.89 -3.60
C ALA A 56 0.62 -2.91 -3.00
N ARG A 57 1.02 -1.67 -2.72
CA ARG A 57 0.13 -0.61 -2.24
C ARG A 57 -1.04 -0.38 -3.20
N ILE A 58 -0.77 -0.18 -4.49
CA ILE A 58 -1.79 0.04 -5.51
C ILE A 58 -2.73 -1.17 -5.59
N ALA A 59 -2.21 -2.39 -5.51
CA ALA A 59 -3.04 -3.60 -5.51
C ALA A 59 -4.01 -3.63 -4.33
N VAL A 60 -3.53 -3.27 -3.14
CA VAL A 60 -4.35 -3.16 -1.92
C VAL A 60 -5.40 -2.06 -2.08
N VAL A 61 -5.00 -0.85 -2.50
CA VAL A 61 -5.91 0.29 -2.73
C VAL A 61 -6.99 -0.07 -3.75
N ARG A 62 -6.63 -0.68 -4.88
CA ARG A 62 -7.59 -1.12 -5.91
C ARG A 62 -8.58 -2.15 -5.37
N GLN A 63 -8.11 -3.10 -4.56
CA GLN A 63 -9.00 -4.06 -3.91
C GLN A 63 -10.04 -3.34 -3.06
N PHE A 64 -9.65 -2.31 -2.31
CA PHE A 64 -10.57 -1.52 -1.49
C PHE A 64 -11.49 -0.62 -2.29
N GLU A 65 -10.99 0.11 -3.28
CA GLU A 65 -11.81 0.91 -4.18
C GLU A 65 -12.87 0.06 -4.89
N SER A 66 -12.55 -1.21 -5.21
CA SER A 66 -13.50 -2.14 -5.81
C SER A 66 -14.70 -2.45 -4.90
N LEU A 67 -14.51 -2.35 -3.58
CA LEU A 67 -15.53 -2.60 -2.56
C LEU A 67 -16.40 -1.38 -2.25
N GLY A 68 -16.12 -0.22 -2.84
CA GLY A 68 -16.87 1.02 -2.64
C GLY A 68 -16.29 1.91 -1.55
N SER A 69 -16.44 3.23 -1.74
CA SER A 69 -15.92 4.25 -0.85
C SER A 69 -16.82 4.46 0.38
N ASN A 70 -16.22 4.66 1.55
CA ASN A 70 -16.94 4.98 2.81
C ASN A 70 -18.02 3.94 3.19
N VAL A 71 -17.82 2.69 2.80
CA VAL A 71 -18.71 1.58 3.17
C VAL A 71 -18.26 1.01 4.50
N ILE A 72 -19.22 0.87 5.40
CA ILE A 72 -19.09 0.22 6.70
C ILE A 72 -19.83 -1.11 6.59
N VAL A 73 -19.12 -2.18 6.93
CA VAL A 73 -19.66 -3.54 6.99
C VAL A 73 -19.89 -3.88 8.45
N ILE A 74 -21.12 -4.22 8.78
CA ILE A 74 -21.53 -4.69 10.10
C ILE A 74 -21.83 -6.17 9.93
N LYS A 75 -21.10 -7.03 10.63
CA LYS A 75 -21.22 -8.48 10.50
C LYS A 75 -21.43 -9.14 11.85
N ALA A 76 -22.47 -9.95 11.97
CA ALA A 76 -22.71 -10.81 13.10
C ALA A 76 -21.95 -12.14 12.92
N HIS A 77 -21.33 -12.62 14.00
CA HIS A 77 -20.63 -13.91 14.05
C HIS A 77 -21.42 -14.97 14.85
N ASP A 78 -22.50 -14.56 15.52
CA ASP A 78 -23.40 -15.42 16.28
C ASP A 78 -24.83 -15.30 15.71
N GLU A 79 -25.51 -16.42 15.54
CA GLU A 79 -26.90 -16.47 15.06
C GLU A 79 -27.85 -15.65 15.95
N LYS A 80 -27.57 -15.56 17.25
CA LYS A 80 -28.38 -14.79 18.21
C LYS A 80 -28.24 -13.27 18.03
N ALA A 81 -27.24 -12.83 17.29
CA ALA A 81 -26.94 -11.44 17.03
C ALA A 81 -27.13 -11.06 15.55
N GLU A 82 -27.70 -11.95 14.74
CA GLU A 82 -28.15 -11.60 13.40
C GLU A 82 -29.18 -10.46 13.45
N PHE A 83 -29.28 -9.74 12.34
CA PHE A 83 -30.08 -8.53 12.20
C PHE A 83 -31.42 -8.85 11.57
N GLU A 84 -32.45 -8.11 11.98
CA GLU A 84 -33.68 -8.05 11.19
C GLU A 84 -33.40 -7.20 9.93
N PRO A 85 -33.90 -7.58 8.75
CA PRO A 85 -33.59 -6.85 7.51
C PRO A 85 -34.00 -5.37 7.54
N GLU A 86 -35.06 -5.03 8.28
CA GLU A 86 -35.57 -3.67 8.45
C GLU A 86 -34.60 -2.78 9.25
N GLU A 87 -33.72 -3.37 10.06
CA GLU A 87 -32.72 -2.64 10.86
C GLU A 87 -31.80 -1.80 9.97
N ALA A 88 -31.56 -2.22 8.73
CA ALA A 88 -30.80 -1.43 7.75
C ALA A 88 -31.42 -0.05 7.51
N GLU A 89 -32.75 0.04 7.36
CA GLU A 89 -33.45 1.31 7.15
C GLU A 89 -33.50 2.12 8.44
N GLU A 90 -33.71 1.48 9.60
CA GLU A 90 -33.68 2.16 10.91
C GLU A 90 -32.33 2.84 11.21
N LEU A 91 -31.22 2.23 10.77
CA LEU A 91 -29.89 2.81 10.95
C LEU A 91 -29.74 4.15 10.23
N LEU A 92 -30.37 4.33 9.06
CA LEU A 92 -30.34 5.60 8.32
C LEU A 92 -31.00 6.74 9.11
N GLU A 93 -32.04 6.43 9.88
CA GLU A 93 -32.75 7.42 10.71
C GLU A 93 -32.01 7.71 12.02
N ARG A 94 -31.35 6.69 12.59
CA ARG A 94 -30.72 6.76 13.92
C ARG A 94 -29.28 7.26 13.91
N VAL A 95 -28.56 7.07 12.80
CA VAL A 95 -27.13 7.38 12.68
C VAL A 95 -26.95 8.52 11.68
N SER A 96 -26.53 9.67 12.19
CA SER A 96 -26.32 10.88 11.38
C SER A 96 -25.19 10.66 10.37
N GLY A 97 -25.42 11.01 9.10
CA GLY A 97 -24.40 10.99 8.04
C GLY A 97 -24.29 9.67 7.27
N LEU A 98 -25.20 8.71 7.52
CA LEU A 98 -25.43 7.59 6.62
C LEU A 98 -26.35 8.00 5.47
N LYS A 99 -26.04 7.51 4.26
CA LYS A 99 -26.78 7.83 3.03
C LYS A 99 -27.53 6.64 2.46
N TYR A 100 -26.93 5.46 2.51
CA TYR A 100 -27.50 4.23 1.98
C TYR A 100 -27.26 3.07 2.93
N ALA A 101 -28.20 2.13 2.96
CA ALA A 101 -28.09 0.91 3.74
C ALA A 101 -28.66 -0.27 2.94
N SER A 102 -28.07 -1.45 3.13
CA SER A 102 -28.53 -2.69 2.52
C SER A 102 -28.31 -3.83 3.50
N PRO A 103 -29.35 -4.63 3.81
CA PRO A 103 -29.12 -5.96 4.33
C PRO A 103 -28.48 -6.82 3.23
N VAL A 104 -27.66 -7.78 3.64
CA VAL A 104 -26.88 -8.62 2.73
C VAL A 104 -27.15 -10.08 3.04
N VAL A 105 -27.49 -10.83 1.99
CA VAL A 105 -27.72 -12.27 2.09
C VAL A 105 -26.85 -12.97 1.08
N ARG A 106 -26.02 -13.90 1.54
CA ARG A 106 -25.18 -14.72 0.66
C ARG A 106 -25.71 -16.14 0.68
N THR A 107 -26.05 -16.68 -0.49
CA THR A 107 -26.53 -18.06 -0.60
C THR A 107 -26.08 -18.68 -1.91
N ASN A 108 -26.03 -20.00 -1.97
CA ASN A 108 -25.71 -20.72 -3.19
C ASN A 108 -27.00 -21.23 -3.83
N ALA A 109 -27.13 -21.07 -5.13
CA ALA A 109 -28.27 -21.58 -5.86
C ALA A 109 -27.86 -22.25 -7.17
N VAL A 110 -28.71 -23.15 -7.62
CA VAL A 110 -28.57 -23.79 -8.92
C VAL A 110 -29.19 -22.87 -9.97
N LEU A 111 -28.34 -22.33 -10.84
CA LEU A 111 -28.77 -21.59 -12.03
C LEU A 111 -28.90 -22.54 -13.21
N ARG A 112 -30.04 -22.45 -13.90
CA ARG A 112 -30.33 -23.17 -15.13
C ARG A 112 -30.69 -22.20 -16.24
N TRP A 113 -30.01 -22.37 -17.37
CA TRP A 113 -30.25 -21.61 -18.58
C TRP A 113 -30.22 -22.56 -19.79
N ARG A 114 -31.34 -22.66 -20.50
CA ARG A 114 -31.52 -23.62 -21.60
C ARG A 114 -31.15 -25.05 -21.16
N ARG A 115 -30.07 -25.62 -21.72
CA ARG A 115 -29.54 -26.96 -21.41
C ARG A 115 -28.40 -26.95 -20.40
N THR A 116 -27.91 -25.78 -20.00
CA THR A 116 -26.78 -25.63 -19.08
C THR A 116 -27.28 -25.44 -17.65
N ARG A 117 -26.61 -26.08 -16.69
CA ARG A 117 -26.85 -25.97 -15.25
C ARG A 117 -25.53 -25.75 -14.54
N GLY A 118 -25.51 -24.89 -13.53
CA GLY A 118 -24.34 -24.66 -12.68
C GLY A 118 -24.75 -24.14 -11.31
N GLN A 119 -23.85 -24.29 -10.33
CA GLN A 119 -24.00 -23.65 -9.03
C GLN A 119 -23.40 -22.25 -9.12
N VAL A 120 -24.14 -21.26 -8.62
CA VAL A 120 -23.71 -19.86 -8.58
C VAL A 120 -23.98 -19.30 -7.19
N GLU A 121 -23.14 -18.35 -6.77
CA GLU A 121 -23.41 -17.57 -5.58
C GLU A 121 -24.45 -16.49 -5.92
N VAL A 122 -25.48 -16.41 -5.09
CA VAL A 122 -26.55 -15.43 -5.16
C VAL A 122 -26.34 -14.44 -4.02
N LEU A 123 -26.26 -13.16 -4.39
CA LEU A 123 -26.11 -12.04 -3.48
C LEU A 123 -27.45 -11.29 -3.39
N GLY A 124 -28.05 -11.29 -2.21
CA GLY A 124 -29.26 -10.54 -1.88
C GLY A 124 -28.94 -9.17 -1.33
N VAL A 125 -29.42 -8.10 -1.96
CA VAL A 125 -29.17 -6.70 -1.55
C VAL A 125 -30.40 -5.81 -1.76
N SER A 126 -30.37 -4.58 -1.24
CA SER A 126 -31.36 -3.53 -1.48
C SER A 126 -31.20 -2.90 -2.86
N SER A 127 -32.13 -2.04 -3.25
CA SER A 127 -32.07 -1.32 -4.54
C SER A 127 -30.91 -0.34 -4.64
N ASP A 128 -30.33 0.07 -3.51
CA ASP A 128 -29.29 1.11 -3.44
C ASP A 128 -27.87 0.53 -3.54
N PHE A 129 -27.75 -0.78 -3.80
CA PHE A 129 -26.46 -1.46 -3.92
C PHE A 129 -25.50 -0.81 -4.93
N PRO A 130 -25.92 -0.38 -6.15
CA PRO A 130 -25.03 0.27 -7.11
C PRO A 130 -24.38 1.54 -6.54
N GLU A 131 -25.15 2.36 -5.83
CA GLU A 131 -24.71 3.59 -5.18
C GLU A 131 -23.88 3.30 -3.92
N LEU A 132 -24.25 2.25 -3.18
CA LEU A 132 -23.53 1.80 -1.98
C LEU A 132 -22.13 1.30 -2.35
N ARG A 133 -22.00 0.41 -3.34
CA ARG A 133 -20.72 -0.21 -3.74
C ARG A 133 -19.97 0.53 -4.86
N ASP A 134 -20.44 1.71 -5.27
CA ASP A 134 -19.89 2.45 -6.43
C ASP A 134 -19.76 1.55 -7.67
N HIS A 135 -20.82 0.78 -7.96
CA HIS A 135 -20.83 -0.24 -9.00
C HIS A 135 -21.90 0.03 -10.04
N LYS A 136 -21.46 0.60 -11.17
CA LYS A 136 -22.32 0.91 -12.30
C LYS A 136 -22.74 -0.36 -13.06
N LEU A 137 -23.79 -0.20 -13.87
CA LEU A 137 -24.29 -1.26 -14.76
C LEU A 137 -23.71 -1.09 -16.16
N ALA A 138 -23.25 -2.19 -16.75
CA ALA A 138 -22.83 -2.25 -18.14
C ALA A 138 -24.03 -2.18 -19.10
N SER A 139 -25.18 -2.75 -18.71
CA SER A 139 -26.41 -2.68 -19.51
C SER A 139 -27.66 -2.89 -18.66
N GLY A 140 -28.79 -2.37 -19.14
CA GLY A 140 -30.08 -2.47 -18.46
C GLY A 140 -30.21 -1.50 -17.28
N ARG A 141 -30.92 -1.91 -16.25
CA ARG A 141 -31.16 -1.13 -15.03
C ARG A 141 -31.06 -2.02 -13.80
N PHE A 142 -30.80 -1.41 -12.64
CA PHE A 142 -30.93 -2.12 -11.37
C PHE A 142 -32.41 -2.31 -10.99
N PHE A 143 -32.69 -3.23 -10.06
CA PHE A 143 -34.04 -3.38 -9.54
C PHE A 143 -34.38 -2.24 -8.56
N THR A 144 -35.66 -1.92 -8.45
CA THR A 144 -36.18 -0.77 -7.68
C THR A 144 -36.65 -1.20 -6.29
N LYS A 145 -36.87 -0.25 -5.37
CA LYS A 145 -37.43 -0.50 -4.03
C LYS A 145 -38.72 -1.35 -4.09
N TRP A 146 -39.62 -1.04 -5.03
CA TRP A 146 -40.83 -1.84 -5.29
C TRP A 146 -40.56 -3.33 -5.59
N HIS A 147 -39.51 -3.65 -6.35
CA HIS A 147 -39.15 -5.05 -6.61
C HIS A 147 -38.72 -5.76 -5.33
N VAL A 148 -38.05 -5.04 -4.42
CA VAL A 148 -37.59 -5.55 -3.14
C VAL A 148 -38.78 -5.81 -2.21
N GLU A 149 -39.66 -4.83 -2.05
CA GLU A 149 -40.87 -4.94 -1.21
C GLU A 149 -41.81 -6.06 -1.68
N GLN A 150 -42.02 -6.18 -2.99
CA GLN A 150 -42.90 -7.18 -3.59
C GLN A 150 -42.24 -8.56 -3.76
N ARG A 151 -41.00 -8.75 -3.32
CA ARG A 151 -40.22 -10.00 -3.50
C ARG A 151 -40.21 -10.46 -4.96
N SER A 152 -40.08 -9.50 -5.87
CA SER A 152 -40.20 -9.76 -7.31
C SER A 152 -39.08 -10.68 -7.80
N PRO A 153 -39.37 -11.62 -8.73
CA PRO A 153 -38.37 -12.52 -9.28
C PRO A 153 -37.57 -11.81 -10.40
N VAL A 154 -36.73 -10.86 -10.00
CA VAL A 154 -35.81 -10.13 -10.88
C VAL A 154 -34.37 -10.38 -10.45
N ALA A 155 -33.46 -10.38 -11.43
CA ALA A 155 -32.05 -10.60 -11.20
C ALA A 155 -31.21 -9.60 -11.99
N VAL A 156 -30.10 -9.18 -11.40
CA VAL A 156 -29.00 -8.49 -12.05
C VAL A 156 -27.82 -9.45 -12.04
N VAL A 157 -27.14 -9.62 -13.16
CA VAL A 157 -26.04 -10.59 -13.26
C VAL A 157 -24.69 -9.91 -13.27
N GLY A 158 -23.69 -10.54 -12.67
CA GLY A 158 -22.29 -10.18 -12.84
C GLY A 158 -21.84 -10.29 -14.30
N TYR A 159 -20.77 -9.57 -14.63
CA TYR A 159 -20.28 -9.46 -16.01
C TYR A 159 -19.96 -10.81 -16.66
N ASN A 160 -19.30 -11.73 -15.94
CA ASN A 160 -18.90 -13.03 -16.48
C ASN A 160 -20.11 -13.94 -16.70
N ILE A 161 -21.08 -13.94 -15.79
CA ILE A 161 -22.35 -14.67 -15.98
C ILE A 161 -23.06 -14.13 -17.22
N GLY A 162 -23.20 -12.80 -17.33
CA GLY A 162 -23.87 -12.17 -18.47
C GLY A 162 -23.20 -12.53 -19.80
N ARG A 163 -21.87 -12.46 -19.86
CA ARG A 163 -21.08 -12.87 -21.03
C ARG A 163 -21.25 -14.35 -21.36
N GLY A 164 -21.25 -15.23 -20.35
CA GLY A 164 -21.39 -16.67 -20.52
C GLY A 164 -22.76 -17.11 -21.04
N LEU A 165 -23.83 -16.41 -20.67
CA LEU A 165 -25.20 -16.78 -21.08
C LEU A 165 -25.50 -16.52 -22.57
N LEU A 166 -24.89 -15.49 -23.16
CA LEU A 166 -25.19 -15.02 -24.53
C LEU A 166 -23.96 -14.69 -25.38
N GLY A 167 -22.77 -15.19 -25.01
CA GLY A 167 -21.54 -15.02 -25.81
C GLY A 167 -21.14 -13.56 -26.04
N GLY A 168 -21.45 -12.67 -25.11
CA GLY A 168 -21.16 -11.22 -25.19
C GLY A 168 -22.32 -10.32 -25.65
N ARG A 169 -23.49 -10.87 -26.01
CA ARG A 169 -24.71 -10.05 -26.19
C ARG A 169 -25.37 -9.76 -24.84
N SER A 170 -26.14 -8.67 -24.74
CA SER A 170 -26.81 -8.30 -23.49
C SER A 170 -27.91 -9.34 -23.12
N PRO A 171 -27.86 -9.92 -21.90
CA PRO A 171 -28.87 -10.85 -21.38
C PRO A 171 -30.11 -10.15 -20.81
N VAL A 172 -30.12 -8.82 -20.79
CA VAL A 172 -31.25 -8.02 -20.30
C VAL A 172 -32.53 -8.41 -21.04
N GLY A 173 -33.61 -8.55 -20.30
CA GLY A 173 -34.92 -8.93 -20.82
C GLY A 173 -35.17 -10.44 -20.90
N HIS A 174 -34.13 -11.28 -20.82
CA HIS A 174 -34.29 -12.73 -20.81
C HIS A 174 -34.58 -13.28 -19.41
N THR A 175 -34.90 -14.56 -19.32
CA THR A 175 -35.25 -15.25 -18.06
C THR A 175 -34.34 -16.42 -17.74
N VAL A 176 -33.81 -16.48 -16.52
CA VAL A 176 -33.04 -17.61 -15.98
C VAL A 176 -33.84 -18.32 -14.91
N THR A 177 -33.60 -19.61 -14.70
CA THR A 177 -34.20 -20.34 -13.58
C THR A 177 -33.17 -20.47 -12.46
N ILE A 178 -33.52 -20.06 -11.23
CA ILE A 178 -32.68 -20.17 -10.04
C ILE A 178 -33.47 -20.96 -9.00
N ASN A 179 -32.95 -22.12 -8.57
CA ASN A 179 -33.65 -23.07 -7.67
C ASN A 179 -35.10 -23.37 -8.10
N GLY A 180 -35.34 -23.54 -9.40
CA GLY A 180 -36.67 -23.87 -9.95
C GLY A 180 -37.58 -22.68 -10.20
N GLN A 181 -37.30 -21.50 -9.65
CA GLN A 181 -38.07 -20.28 -9.89
C GLN A 181 -37.49 -19.48 -11.06
N THR A 182 -38.36 -18.91 -11.91
CA THR A 182 -37.95 -18.12 -13.07
C THR A 182 -37.75 -16.65 -12.70
N TYR A 183 -36.57 -16.11 -12.99
CA TYR A 183 -36.17 -14.72 -12.75
C TYR A 183 -35.95 -13.99 -14.07
N ARG A 184 -36.43 -12.74 -14.15
CA ARG A 184 -36.14 -11.84 -15.27
C ARG A 184 -34.82 -11.11 -15.05
N ILE A 185 -33.91 -11.18 -16.00
CA ILE A 185 -32.67 -10.39 -15.99
C ILE A 185 -33.01 -8.94 -16.36
N VAL A 186 -32.78 -8.01 -15.45
CA VAL A 186 -33.06 -6.57 -15.65
C VAL A 186 -31.80 -5.73 -15.91
N GLY A 187 -30.63 -6.25 -15.53
CA GLY A 187 -29.36 -5.54 -15.70
C GLY A 187 -28.14 -6.46 -15.66
N VAL A 188 -27.01 -5.91 -16.09
CA VAL A 188 -25.68 -6.52 -15.98
C VAL A 188 -24.74 -5.52 -15.34
N LEU A 189 -23.98 -5.94 -14.34
CA LEU A 189 -22.98 -5.11 -13.67
C LEU A 189 -21.74 -4.88 -14.56
N GLU A 190 -21.08 -3.73 -14.39
CA GLU A 190 -19.76 -3.49 -15.02
C GLU A 190 -18.71 -4.48 -14.50
N ARG A 191 -17.73 -4.81 -15.33
CA ARG A 191 -16.65 -5.73 -14.96
C ARG A 191 -15.73 -5.09 -13.92
N LYS A 192 -15.54 -5.74 -12.77
CA LYS A 192 -14.53 -5.33 -11.77
C LYS A 192 -13.20 -6.09 -11.93
N GLY A 193 -13.23 -7.31 -12.47
CA GLY A 193 -12.05 -8.15 -12.65
C GLY A 193 -11.99 -9.32 -11.66
N SER A 194 -11.09 -10.27 -11.94
CA SER A 194 -10.97 -11.50 -11.15
C SER A 194 -10.56 -11.20 -9.71
N GLY A 195 -11.29 -11.76 -8.73
CA GLY A 195 -11.01 -11.57 -7.30
C GLY A 195 -11.33 -10.18 -6.75
N GLN A 196 -11.73 -9.23 -7.61
CA GLN A 196 -12.13 -7.88 -7.21
C GLN A 196 -13.59 -7.86 -6.74
N ALA A 197 -13.93 -6.90 -5.88
CA ALA A 197 -15.28 -6.69 -5.36
C ALA A 197 -15.94 -8.01 -4.86
N GLU A 198 -15.17 -8.83 -4.14
CA GLU A 198 -15.62 -10.14 -3.62
C GLU A 198 -16.09 -11.12 -4.71
N GLY A 199 -15.59 -11.01 -5.95
CA GLY A 199 -15.95 -11.89 -7.06
C GLY A 199 -17.32 -11.59 -7.65
N ILE A 200 -17.84 -10.37 -7.51
CA ILE A 200 -19.17 -9.96 -7.98
C ILE A 200 -19.43 -10.26 -9.48
N ASP A 201 -18.38 -10.30 -10.30
CA ASP A 201 -18.46 -10.61 -11.74
C ASP A 201 -19.05 -12.02 -12.00
N ASP A 202 -18.93 -12.94 -11.05
CA ASP A 202 -19.36 -14.34 -11.11
C ASP A 202 -20.61 -14.61 -10.24
N LYS A 203 -21.30 -13.57 -9.77
CA LYS A 203 -22.49 -13.68 -8.91
C LYS A 203 -23.78 -13.26 -9.59
N VAL A 204 -24.89 -13.74 -9.07
CA VAL A 204 -26.23 -13.23 -9.41
C VAL A 204 -26.75 -12.38 -8.26
N VAL A 205 -27.07 -11.14 -8.55
CA VAL A 205 -27.60 -10.18 -7.58
C VAL A 205 -29.13 -10.16 -7.67
N VAL A 206 -29.81 -10.34 -6.55
CA VAL A 206 -31.27 -10.34 -6.45
C VAL A 206 -31.72 -9.47 -5.27
N PRO A 207 -33.01 -9.10 -5.16
CA PRO A 207 -33.51 -8.46 -3.95
C PRO A 207 -33.24 -9.32 -2.70
N TYR A 208 -32.79 -8.70 -1.61
CA TYR A 208 -32.48 -9.42 -0.36
C TYR A 208 -33.68 -10.22 0.16
N THR A 209 -34.90 -9.70 0.00
CA THR A 209 -36.15 -10.38 0.38
C THR A 209 -36.36 -11.68 -0.39
N THR A 210 -35.93 -11.71 -1.66
CA THR A 210 -35.96 -12.91 -2.49
C THR A 210 -34.83 -13.88 -2.14
N ALA A 211 -33.64 -13.35 -1.81
CA ALA A 211 -32.52 -14.16 -1.35
C ALA A 211 -32.78 -14.84 0.00
N LEU A 212 -33.44 -14.16 0.96
CA LEU A 212 -33.87 -14.75 2.23
C LEU A 212 -34.77 -15.97 2.00
N LYS A 213 -35.71 -15.87 1.05
CA LYS A 213 -36.56 -17.00 0.66
C LYS A 213 -35.76 -18.17 0.07
N ILE A 214 -34.74 -17.88 -0.73
CA ILE A 214 -33.84 -18.92 -1.28
C ILE A 214 -33.03 -19.57 -0.15
N ALA A 215 -32.51 -18.78 0.78
CA ALA A 215 -31.70 -19.23 1.89
C ALA A 215 -32.51 -19.93 3.01
N GLY A 216 -33.83 -19.73 3.05
CA GLY A 216 -34.68 -20.20 4.15
C GLY A 216 -34.44 -19.46 5.47
N LYS A 217 -33.84 -18.27 5.43
CA LYS A 217 -33.57 -17.42 6.60
C LYS A 217 -34.61 -16.30 6.73
N LYS A 218 -34.77 -15.78 7.96
CA LYS A 218 -35.57 -14.57 8.25
C LYS A 218 -34.69 -13.36 8.53
N THR A 219 -33.55 -13.62 9.16
CA THR A 219 -32.54 -12.66 9.60
C THR A 219 -31.34 -12.64 8.64
N VAL A 220 -30.51 -11.60 8.77
CA VAL A 220 -29.27 -11.42 8.00
C VAL A 220 -28.07 -11.31 8.94
N ASP A 221 -26.95 -11.91 8.55
CA ASP A 221 -25.69 -11.85 9.30
C ASP A 221 -24.84 -10.64 8.92
N GLU A 222 -25.20 -9.90 7.86
CA GLU A 222 -24.40 -8.81 7.33
C GLU A 222 -25.28 -7.62 6.90
N LEU A 223 -24.92 -6.42 7.35
CA LEU A 223 -25.47 -5.14 6.91
C LEU A 223 -24.35 -4.31 6.29
N TRP A 224 -24.59 -3.73 5.13
CA TRP A 224 -23.72 -2.71 4.56
C TRP A 224 -24.38 -1.34 4.67
N VAL A 225 -23.62 -0.35 5.12
CA VAL A 225 -24.05 1.04 5.16
C VAL A 225 -22.99 1.93 4.54
N LYS A 226 -23.40 2.99 3.86
CA LYS A 226 -22.49 3.97 3.25
C LYS A 226 -22.68 5.33 3.88
N ALA A 227 -21.58 5.93 4.30
CA ALA A 227 -21.56 7.29 4.82
C ALA A 227 -21.37 8.32 3.69
N GLU A 228 -21.81 9.55 3.93
CA GLU A 228 -21.68 10.67 2.97
C GLU A 228 -20.23 11.07 2.70
N SER A 229 -19.36 10.92 3.71
CA SER A 229 -17.96 11.30 3.65
C SER A 229 -17.09 10.40 4.54
N PRO A 230 -15.76 10.38 4.35
CA PRO A 230 -14.85 9.64 5.23
C PRO A 230 -15.01 10.02 6.71
N LYS A 231 -15.15 11.33 7.00
CA LYS A 231 -15.37 11.84 8.35
C LYS A 231 -16.71 11.40 8.93
N ALA A 232 -17.76 11.37 8.12
CA ALA A 232 -19.06 10.85 8.54
C ALA A 232 -18.98 9.34 8.82
N ALA A 233 -18.18 8.59 8.06
CA ALA A 233 -17.98 7.16 8.30
C ALA A 233 -17.35 6.90 9.67
N GLU A 234 -16.32 7.66 10.05
CA GLU A 234 -15.69 7.57 11.38
C GLU A 234 -16.69 7.83 12.52
N LEU A 235 -17.49 8.89 12.39
CA LEU A 235 -18.53 9.20 13.38
C LEU A 235 -19.61 8.13 13.44
N ALA A 236 -20.02 7.60 12.28
CA ALA A 236 -21.02 6.54 12.18
C ALA A 236 -20.54 5.26 12.86
N ILE A 237 -19.28 4.85 12.71
CA ILE A 237 -18.72 3.67 13.42
C ILE A 237 -18.84 3.82 14.94
N ALA A 238 -18.50 5.01 15.46
CA ALA A 238 -18.59 5.27 16.90
C ALA A 238 -20.05 5.21 17.40
N GLN A 239 -21.00 5.73 16.62
CA GLN A 239 -22.43 5.67 16.93
C GLN A 239 -22.97 4.23 16.84
N LEU A 240 -22.66 3.50 15.77
CA LEU A 240 -23.03 2.09 15.56
C LEU A 240 -22.48 1.20 16.68
N GLY A 241 -21.22 1.39 17.07
CA GLY A 241 -20.61 0.67 18.19
C GLY A 241 -21.38 0.86 19.49
N ARG A 242 -21.83 2.09 19.79
CA ARG A 242 -22.67 2.36 20.98
C ARG A 242 -24.05 1.70 20.88
N ILE A 243 -24.65 1.71 19.69
CA ILE A 243 -25.97 1.08 19.45
C ILE A 243 -25.88 -0.43 19.70
N TYR A 244 -24.92 -1.10 19.07
CA TYR A 244 -24.81 -2.55 19.16
C TYR A 244 -24.29 -3.06 20.50
N ARG A 245 -23.36 -2.35 21.16
CA ARG A 245 -22.96 -2.71 22.54
C ARG A 245 -24.12 -2.64 23.52
N ARG A 246 -24.98 -1.62 23.39
CA ARG A 246 -26.20 -1.50 24.21
C ARG A 246 -27.20 -2.59 23.89
N LYS A 247 -27.42 -2.88 22.59
CA LYS A 247 -28.34 -3.93 22.13
C LYS A 247 -27.92 -5.32 22.62
N LEU A 248 -26.61 -5.61 22.61
CA LEU A 248 -26.03 -6.87 23.05
C LEU A 248 -25.76 -6.96 24.56
N GLY A 249 -26.05 -5.88 25.33
CA GLY A 249 -25.81 -5.85 26.78
C GLY A 249 -24.33 -5.94 27.18
N LEU A 250 -23.40 -5.64 26.27
CA LEU A 250 -21.95 -5.72 26.53
C LEU A 250 -21.44 -4.56 27.39
N ASP A 251 -22.13 -3.41 27.37
CA ASP A 251 -21.85 -2.25 28.22
C ASP A 251 -22.96 -2.08 29.27
N VAL A 252 -22.95 -2.92 30.32
CA VAL A 252 -23.69 -2.65 31.57
C VAL A 252 -22.72 -2.74 32.74
N THR A 253 -21.81 -1.78 32.83
CA THR A 253 -21.26 -1.37 34.13
C THR A 253 -21.32 0.16 34.18
N ALA A 254 -22.48 0.66 34.58
CA ALA A 254 -22.59 2.05 35.01
C ALA A 254 -21.57 2.30 36.14
N PRO A 255 -20.92 3.49 36.20
CA PRO A 255 -20.03 3.79 37.31
C PRO A 255 -20.84 3.76 38.60
N LYS A 256 -20.46 2.86 39.53
CA LYS A 256 -20.92 2.99 40.92
C LYS A 256 -20.43 4.34 41.41
N ALA A 257 -21.36 5.25 41.67
CA ALA A 257 -21.09 6.45 42.45
C ALA A 257 -20.53 5.99 43.80
N GLY A 258 -19.22 6.18 43.99
CA GLY A 258 -18.53 5.86 45.22
C GLY A 258 -19.01 6.78 46.34
N GLY A 259 -19.83 6.22 47.23
CA GLY A 259 -20.06 6.75 48.55
C GLY A 259 -19.17 6.04 49.57
N GLY A 260 -18.29 6.81 50.22
CA GLY A 260 -17.90 6.62 51.63
C GLY A 260 -16.86 5.56 52.00
N GLY A 261 -15.71 6.04 52.51
CA GLY A 261 -15.22 5.60 53.82
C GLY A 261 -14.22 4.44 53.89
N GLN A 262 -12.92 4.76 53.77
CA GLN A 262 -11.90 4.62 54.84
C GLN A 262 -11.82 3.31 55.65
N GLN A 263 -10.75 2.53 55.44
CA GLN A 263 -9.64 2.22 56.39
C GLN A 263 -8.88 0.92 56.03
N VAL A 264 -7.55 1.04 56.02
CA VAL A 264 -6.50 -0.01 56.20
C VAL A 264 -6.07 0.11 57.70
N PRO A 265 -5.33 -0.80 58.40
CA PRO A 265 -4.30 -1.74 57.89
C PRO A 265 -3.94 -3.03 58.71
N GLY A 266 -2.93 -3.78 58.20
CA GLY A 266 -1.97 -4.62 58.97
C GLY A 266 -2.32 -6.13 59.05
N GLU A 267 -1.41 -7.11 59.10
CA GLU A 267 0.07 -7.23 59.15
C GLU A 267 0.46 -8.73 58.96
N GLU A 268 1.69 -9.01 58.50
CA GLU A 268 2.67 -10.12 58.79
C GLU A 268 2.20 -11.53 59.28
N GLY A 269 2.80 -12.71 59.00
CA GLY A 269 4.03 -13.20 58.36
C GLY A 269 4.30 -14.68 58.78
N LYS A 270 5.19 -15.40 58.05
CA LYS A 270 5.93 -16.67 58.41
C LYS A 270 5.09 -17.98 58.54
N GLU A 271 5.53 -19.23 58.28
CA GLU A 271 6.81 -19.93 58.11
C GLU A 271 6.54 -21.34 57.48
N ASN A 272 7.55 -21.98 56.88
CA ASN A 272 7.61 -23.39 56.36
C ASN A 272 8.65 -24.16 57.23
N PRO A 273 8.94 -25.50 57.19
CA PRO A 273 8.95 -26.43 56.03
C PRO A 273 8.72 -27.95 56.32
N GLU A 274 8.77 -28.82 55.28
CA GLU A 274 9.54 -30.09 55.23
C GLU A 274 9.47 -30.76 53.81
N GLY A 275 10.60 -31.31 53.32
CA GLY A 275 10.84 -31.82 51.94
C GLY A 275 10.33 -33.25 51.65
N THR A 276 10.49 -33.88 50.48
CA THR A 276 11.55 -33.80 49.46
C THR A 276 11.13 -34.55 48.16
N SER A 277 11.38 -33.98 46.97
CA SER A 277 12.00 -34.63 45.79
C SER A 277 11.99 -33.69 44.56
N LEU A 278 13.14 -33.59 43.90
CA LEU A 278 13.55 -32.68 42.81
C LEU A 278 13.75 -33.49 41.49
N PRO A 279 14.12 -32.92 40.30
CA PRO A 279 14.28 -31.50 39.87
C PRO A 279 13.65 -31.23 38.46
N ILE A 280 13.45 -30.00 37.97
CA ILE A 280 14.33 -29.17 37.10
C ILE A 280 13.46 -27.98 36.59
N PRO A 281 14.01 -26.78 36.34
CA PRO A 281 13.41 -25.50 36.69
C PRO A 281 12.68 -24.75 35.56
N GLN A 282 11.66 -23.97 35.93
CA GLN A 282 11.19 -22.81 35.17
C GLN A 282 12.10 -21.59 35.46
N PRO A 283 12.06 -20.56 34.60
CA PRO A 283 11.72 -19.26 35.18
C PRO A 283 10.39 -18.72 34.65
N PRO A 284 9.58 -18.10 35.52
CA PRO A 284 8.29 -17.51 35.17
C PRO A 284 8.49 -16.19 34.41
N GLU A 285 7.66 -15.98 33.39
CA GLU A 285 7.46 -14.65 32.79
C GLU A 285 6.91 -13.71 33.86
N LYS A 286 7.76 -12.78 34.31
CA LYS A 286 7.33 -11.64 35.11
C LYS A 286 6.79 -10.55 34.20
N GLU A 287 5.61 -10.07 34.59
CA GLU A 287 4.96 -8.85 34.15
C GLU A 287 5.96 -7.70 33.97
N GLY A 288 6.03 -7.21 32.74
CA GLY A 288 6.61 -5.92 32.36
C GLY A 288 5.49 -5.00 31.91
N GLN A 289 5.22 -3.98 32.71
CA GLN A 289 4.17 -3.00 32.59
C GLN A 289 4.10 -2.30 31.21
N SER A 290 2.85 -2.22 30.73
CA SER A 290 2.22 -1.13 29.99
C SER A 290 3.10 0.07 29.60
N LYS A 291 3.19 0.32 28.28
CA LYS A 291 3.01 1.66 27.70
C LYS A 291 2.85 1.57 26.18
N GLY A 292 1.63 1.83 25.71
CA GLY A 292 1.35 2.00 24.29
C GLY A 292 -0.05 1.55 23.89
N GLU A 293 -1.10 2.10 24.53
CA GLU A 293 -2.47 1.99 24.03
C GLU A 293 -2.54 2.49 22.58
N LYS A 294 -2.71 1.55 21.66
CA LYS A 294 -3.33 1.75 20.34
C LYS A 294 -4.63 0.94 20.37
N PRO A 295 -5.73 1.41 19.76
CA PRO A 295 -7.03 0.76 19.87
C PRO A 295 -7.08 -0.50 18.99
N GLY A 296 -6.48 -1.58 19.48
CA GLY A 296 -6.74 -2.95 19.07
C GLY A 296 -7.34 -3.66 20.28
N LEU A 297 -8.66 -3.66 20.36
CA LEU A 297 -9.41 -4.42 21.36
C LEU A 297 -9.28 -5.91 21.02
N GLU A 298 -8.41 -6.63 21.72
CA GLU A 298 -8.54 -8.08 21.82
C GLU A 298 -9.21 -8.41 23.17
N LEU A 299 -10.51 -8.73 23.14
CA LEU A 299 -11.20 -9.43 24.22
C LEU A 299 -12.31 -10.31 23.64
N GLY A 300 -12.08 -11.62 23.59
CA GLY A 300 -13.09 -12.71 23.56
C GLY A 300 -14.29 -12.57 22.61
N LYS A 301 -14.16 -13.10 21.38
CA LYS A 301 -15.23 -13.26 20.37
C LYS A 301 -16.17 -12.06 20.26
N ASP A 302 -15.80 -11.11 19.41
CA ASP A 302 -16.72 -10.06 18.96
C ASP A 302 -17.96 -10.72 18.32
N ILE A 303 -19.10 -10.62 19.01
CA ILE A 303 -20.39 -11.11 18.53
C ILE A 303 -20.78 -10.40 17.23
N ILE A 304 -20.40 -9.11 17.12
CA ILE A 304 -20.58 -8.28 15.93
C ILE A 304 -19.27 -7.54 15.65
N THR A 305 -18.83 -7.57 14.40
CA THR A 305 -17.70 -6.79 13.89
C THR A 305 -18.22 -5.62 13.06
N ILE A 306 -17.68 -4.42 13.31
CA ILE A 306 -17.96 -3.21 12.51
C ILE A 306 -16.66 -2.77 11.85
N THR A 307 -16.57 -2.91 10.53
CA THR A 307 -15.36 -2.60 9.77
C THR A 307 -15.62 -1.47 8.78
N ASN A 308 -14.76 -0.46 8.77
CA ASN A 308 -14.73 0.54 7.71
C ASN A 308 -13.64 0.18 6.72
N LEU A 309 -13.99 0.15 5.44
CA LEU A 309 -13.04 -0.22 4.40
C LEU A 309 -11.91 0.83 4.24
N ASN A 310 -12.13 2.08 4.63
CA ASN A 310 -11.10 3.13 4.56
C ASN A 310 -9.97 2.90 5.57
N THR A 311 -10.25 2.37 6.76
CA THR A 311 -9.21 2.18 7.80
C THR A 311 -8.17 1.16 7.36
N LEU A 312 -8.60 0.15 6.59
CA LEU A 312 -7.71 -0.86 6.03
C LEU A 312 -6.75 -0.27 4.97
N VAL A 313 -7.22 0.69 4.18
CA VAL A 313 -6.37 1.44 3.22
C VAL A 313 -5.34 2.27 3.97
N GLU A 314 -5.75 2.98 5.03
CA GLU A 314 -4.82 3.79 5.82
C GLU A 314 -3.76 2.96 6.53
N GLU A 315 -4.13 1.79 7.05
CA GLU A 315 -3.20 0.86 7.67
C GLU A 315 -2.20 0.29 6.67
N ALA A 316 -2.68 -0.10 5.48
CA ALA A 316 -1.82 -0.51 4.38
C ALA A 316 -0.86 0.62 3.96
N ASP A 317 -1.34 1.86 3.89
CA ASP A 317 -0.50 3.03 3.58
C ASP A 317 0.57 3.27 4.65
N LYS A 318 0.21 3.15 5.94
CA LYS A 318 1.17 3.24 7.05
C LYS A 318 2.22 2.13 6.97
N ALA A 319 1.81 0.89 6.72
CA ALA A 319 2.70 -0.25 6.57
C ALA A 319 3.67 -0.06 5.38
N ASN A 320 3.14 0.35 4.23
CA ASN A 320 3.94 0.64 3.03
C ASN A 320 4.93 1.78 3.26
N ARG A 321 4.55 2.81 4.02
CA ARG A 321 5.46 3.90 4.39
C ARG A 321 6.62 3.43 5.27
N ILE A 322 6.34 2.57 6.26
CA ILE A 322 7.39 1.98 7.11
C ILE A 322 8.32 1.11 6.26
N MET A 323 7.76 0.26 5.40
CA MET A 323 8.53 -0.57 4.48
C MET A 323 9.43 0.29 3.58
N THR A 324 8.88 1.37 3.01
CA THR A 324 9.64 2.32 2.18
C THR A 324 10.79 2.97 2.93
N LEU A 325 10.60 3.32 4.21
CA LEU A 325 11.67 3.88 5.05
C LEU A 325 12.77 2.85 5.33
N LEU A 326 12.42 1.60 5.64
CA LEU A 326 13.38 0.53 5.88
C LEU A 326 14.21 0.21 4.62
N LEU A 327 13.52 0.04 3.49
CA LEU A 327 14.16 -0.23 2.20
C LEU A 327 14.99 0.98 1.75
N GLY A 328 14.50 2.19 1.99
CA GLY A 328 15.25 3.43 1.78
C GLY A 328 16.52 3.52 2.63
N GLY A 329 16.50 3.03 3.87
CA GLY A 329 17.68 2.93 4.72
C GLY A 329 18.74 1.96 4.17
N ILE A 330 18.32 0.77 3.73
CA ILE A 330 19.21 -0.22 3.09
C ILE A 330 19.84 0.37 1.82
N ALA A 331 19.00 1.00 0.99
CA ALA A 331 19.41 1.72 -0.20
C ALA A 331 20.43 2.83 0.10
N ALA A 332 20.20 3.63 1.14
CA ALA A 332 21.12 4.68 1.56
C ALA A 332 22.49 4.12 1.95
N VAL A 333 22.53 2.99 2.67
CA VAL A 333 23.78 2.30 3.00
C VAL A 333 24.48 1.77 1.75
N SER A 334 23.75 1.16 0.81
CA SER A 334 24.33 0.69 -0.46
C SER A 334 24.91 1.85 -1.28
N LEU A 335 24.22 2.98 -1.35
CA LEU A 335 24.70 4.19 -2.02
C LEU A 335 25.90 4.81 -1.29
N LEU A 336 25.96 4.73 0.04
CA LEU A 336 27.12 5.15 0.82
C LEU A 336 28.35 4.31 0.47
N VAL A 337 28.20 2.99 0.40
CA VAL A 337 29.30 2.09 -0.03
C VAL A 337 29.74 2.40 -1.46
N GLY A 338 28.80 2.64 -2.38
CA GLY A 338 29.11 3.08 -3.74
C GLY A 338 29.84 4.44 -3.76
N GLY A 339 29.42 5.38 -2.92
CA GLY A 339 30.04 6.69 -2.74
C GLY A 339 31.46 6.64 -2.17
N LEU A 340 31.70 5.78 -1.16
CA LEU A 340 33.05 5.51 -0.67
C LEU A 340 33.94 4.89 -1.76
N GLY A 341 33.36 4.06 -2.63
CA GLY A 341 34.03 3.55 -3.82
C GLY A 341 34.49 4.67 -4.76
N ILE A 342 33.62 5.65 -5.04
CA ILE A 342 33.96 6.86 -5.83
C ILE A 342 35.11 7.60 -5.15
N MET A 343 34.99 7.88 -3.85
CA MET A 343 35.99 8.62 -3.08
C MET A 343 37.37 7.95 -3.14
N ASN A 344 37.45 6.64 -2.85
CA ASN A 344 38.71 5.90 -2.81
C ASN A 344 39.36 5.84 -4.18
N ILE A 345 38.59 5.57 -5.23
CA ILE A 345 39.11 5.51 -6.60
C ILE A 345 39.62 6.87 -7.04
N MET A 346 38.91 7.95 -6.70
CA MET A 346 39.36 9.30 -7.01
C MET A 346 40.62 9.69 -6.23
N LEU A 347 40.74 9.33 -4.95
CA LEU A 347 41.97 9.59 -4.18
C LEU A 347 43.18 8.91 -4.83
N VAL A 348 43.04 7.65 -5.24
CA VAL A 348 44.08 6.92 -5.96
C VAL A 348 44.39 7.59 -7.30
N ALA A 349 43.38 7.97 -8.08
CA ALA A 349 43.56 8.66 -9.36
C ALA A 349 44.28 10.01 -9.21
N VAL A 350 44.00 10.76 -8.13
CA VAL A 350 44.69 12.02 -7.82
C VAL A 350 46.16 11.77 -7.52
N THR A 351 46.48 10.72 -6.74
CA THR A 351 47.87 10.38 -6.44
C THR A 351 48.65 9.92 -7.67
N GLU A 352 48.03 9.15 -8.57
CA GLU A 352 48.65 8.72 -9.82
C GLU A 352 48.87 9.88 -10.81
N ARG A 353 47.95 10.85 -10.84
CA ARG A 353 48.00 12.01 -11.76
C ARG A 353 48.63 13.26 -11.14
N THR A 354 49.33 13.13 -10.01
CA THR A 354 49.88 14.29 -9.28
C THR A 354 50.80 15.15 -10.15
N GLY A 355 51.69 14.53 -10.93
CA GLY A 355 52.60 15.25 -11.84
C GLY A 355 51.88 16.04 -12.93
N GLU A 356 50.84 15.45 -13.53
CA GLU A 356 50.00 16.12 -14.53
C GLU A 356 49.26 17.34 -13.95
N ILE A 357 48.71 17.20 -12.74
CA ILE A 357 48.06 18.29 -12.01
C ILE A 357 49.05 19.43 -11.73
N GLY A 358 50.30 19.09 -11.35
CA GLY A 358 51.39 20.03 -11.13
C GLY A 358 51.73 20.87 -12.37
N VAL A 359 51.89 20.22 -13.53
CA VAL A 359 52.14 20.89 -14.82
C VAL A 359 51.00 21.84 -15.16
N ARG A 360 49.74 21.40 -15.03
CA ARG A 360 48.56 22.24 -15.31
C ARG A 360 48.50 23.47 -14.41
N ARG A 361 48.80 23.32 -13.12
CA ARG A 361 48.87 24.43 -12.17
C ARG A 361 50.02 25.40 -12.52
N ALA A 362 51.17 24.90 -12.95
CA ALA A 362 52.31 25.72 -13.37
C ALA A 362 52.01 26.53 -14.64
N LEU A 363 51.23 25.96 -15.57
CA LEU A 363 50.75 26.64 -16.78
C LEU A 363 49.60 27.65 -16.51
N GLY A 364 49.18 27.82 -15.25
CA GLY A 364 48.22 28.85 -14.85
C GLY A 364 46.78 28.35 -14.62
N ALA A 365 46.53 27.04 -14.55
CA ALA A 365 45.20 26.53 -14.20
C ALA A 365 44.80 26.95 -12.77
N LYS A 366 43.57 27.48 -12.63
CA LYS A 366 43.05 27.88 -11.31
C LYS A 366 42.67 26.65 -10.51
N LYS A 367 42.72 26.75 -9.18
CA LYS A 367 42.25 25.68 -8.26
C LYS A 367 40.82 25.24 -8.59
N PHE A 368 39.95 26.19 -8.94
CA PHE A 368 38.57 25.93 -9.34
C PHE A 368 38.46 25.12 -10.63
N ASP A 369 39.35 25.32 -11.61
CA ASP A 369 39.29 24.59 -12.89
C ASP A 369 39.58 23.09 -12.67
N LEU A 370 40.52 22.76 -11.77
CA LEU A 370 40.83 21.39 -11.37
C LEU A 370 39.74 20.77 -10.50
N LEU A 371 39.22 21.52 -9.53
CA LEU A 371 38.11 21.07 -8.68
C LEU A 371 36.90 20.70 -9.53
N LEU A 372 36.55 21.55 -10.50
CA LEU A 372 35.43 21.31 -11.41
C LEU A 372 35.65 20.07 -12.28
N GLN A 373 36.87 19.83 -12.77
CA GLN A 373 37.19 18.62 -13.53
C GLN A 373 36.93 17.35 -12.71
N PHE A 374 37.49 17.27 -11.50
CA PHE A 374 37.32 16.07 -10.65
C PHE A 374 35.86 15.91 -10.20
N LEU A 375 35.15 17.00 -9.91
CA LEU A 375 33.73 16.93 -9.56
C LEU A 375 32.88 16.44 -10.75
N MET A 376 33.20 16.86 -11.97
CA MET A 376 32.56 16.34 -13.18
C MET A 376 32.89 14.86 -13.43
N GLU A 377 34.07 14.39 -13.06
CA GLU A 377 34.44 12.96 -13.15
C GLU A 377 33.55 12.11 -12.22
N ALA A 378 33.37 12.57 -10.97
CA ALA A 378 32.43 11.95 -10.03
C ALA A 378 30.97 12.00 -10.53
N PHE A 379 30.56 13.12 -11.13
CA PHE A 379 29.22 13.28 -11.71
C PHE A 379 28.98 12.32 -12.89
N TYR A 380 29.96 12.12 -13.78
CA TYR A 380 29.82 11.16 -14.87
C TYR A 380 29.74 9.72 -14.36
N LEU A 381 30.60 9.32 -13.42
CA LEU A 381 30.57 7.98 -12.83
C LEU A 381 29.22 7.68 -12.15
N SER A 382 28.73 8.62 -11.34
CA SER A 382 27.44 8.49 -10.66
C SER A 382 26.26 8.56 -11.63
N GLY A 383 26.33 9.39 -12.67
CA GLY A 383 25.30 9.49 -13.71
C GLY A 383 25.18 8.21 -14.55
N ILE A 384 26.29 7.65 -15.00
CA ILE A 384 26.29 6.38 -15.74
C ILE A 384 25.81 5.24 -14.84
N GLY A 385 26.30 5.19 -13.59
CA GLY A 385 25.84 4.23 -12.59
C GLY A 385 24.34 4.34 -12.33
N ALA A 386 23.80 5.55 -12.18
CA ALA A 386 22.37 5.77 -11.97
C ALA A 386 21.53 5.38 -13.19
N ALA A 387 21.99 5.68 -14.40
CA ALA A 387 21.32 5.26 -15.63
C ALA A 387 21.27 3.72 -15.73
N LEU A 388 22.42 3.06 -15.58
CA LEU A 388 22.50 1.59 -15.60
C LEU A 388 21.69 0.95 -14.47
N GLY A 389 21.78 1.50 -13.26
CA GLY A 389 21.01 1.02 -12.12
C GLY A 389 19.51 1.17 -12.31
N THR A 390 19.05 2.27 -12.91
CA THR A 390 17.64 2.47 -13.24
C THR A 390 17.17 1.44 -14.26
N LEU A 391 17.96 1.19 -15.31
CA LEU A 391 17.65 0.17 -16.32
C LEU A 391 17.59 -1.24 -15.69
N LEU A 392 18.57 -1.59 -14.86
CA LEU A 392 18.59 -2.86 -14.14
C LEU A 392 17.43 -3.00 -13.15
N GLY A 393 17.07 -1.91 -12.46
CA GLY A 393 15.93 -1.89 -11.55
C GLY A 393 14.59 -2.06 -12.27
N MET A 394 14.39 -1.33 -13.38
CA MET A 394 13.21 -1.49 -14.24
C MET A 394 13.12 -2.90 -14.81
N TRP A 395 14.25 -3.46 -15.25
CA TRP A 395 14.33 -4.84 -15.70
C TRP A 395 13.95 -5.82 -14.59
N GLY A 396 14.47 -5.63 -13.37
CA GLY A 396 14.13 -6.44 -12.20
C GLY A 396 12.63 -6.39 -11.87
N VAL A 397 12.01 -5.21 -11.91
CA VAL A 397 10.55 -5.05 -11.71
C VAL A 397 9.76 -5.79 -12.78
N ASN A 398 10.17 -5.69 -14.05
CA ASN A 398 9.50 -6.39 -15.15
C ASN A 398 9.60 -7.91 -15.03
N VAL A 399 10.78 -8.42 -14.69
CA VAL A 399 11.00 -9.86 -14.41
C VAL A 399 10.10 -10.31 -13.28
N PHE A 400 10.00 -9.52 -12.20
CA PHE A 400 9.13 -9.84 -11.05
C PHE A 400 7.64 -9.85 -11.42
N ASN A 401 7.21 -8.97 -12.32
CA ASN A 401 5.83 -8.93 -12.81
C ASN A 401 5.45 -10.21 -13.60
N ASN A 402 6.40 -10.83 -14.30
CA ASN A 402 6.16 -12.09 -15.01
C ASN A 402 5.89 -13.28 -14.07
N TYR A 403 6.28 -13.18 -12.79
CA TYR A 403 5.95 -14.18 -11.77
C TYR A 403 4.58 -13.96 -11.10
N GLY A 404 3.77 -13.02 -11.60
CA GLY A 404 2.39 -12.79 -11.14
C GLY A 404 2.24 -11.73 -10.05
N PHE A 405 3.31 -11.00 -9.70
CA PHE A 405 3.25 -9.91 -8.74
C PHE A 405 2.94 -8.58 -9.44
N SER A 406 2.04 -7.77 -8.89
CA SER A 406 1.69 -6.45 -9.44
C SER A 406 2.73 -5.38 -9.10
N ALA A 407 3.97 -5.54 -9.55
CA ALA A 407 5.02 -4.52 -9.34
C ALA A 407 4.93 -3.43 -10.42
N VAL A 408 5.09 -2.17 -10.01
CA VAL A 408 4.94 -1.01 -10.90
C VAL A 408 6.21 -0.17 -10.87
N VAL A 409 6.65 0.31 -12.03
CA VAL A 409 7.78 1.26 -12.09
C VAL A 409 7.27 2.63 -11.65
N SER A 410 7.64 3.03 -10.42
CA SER A 410 7.31 4.35 -9.88
C SER A 410 8.28 5.41 -10.41
N MET A 411 7.75 6.42 -11.11
CA MET A 411 8.57 7.54 -11.61
C MET A 411 9.18 8.35 -10.47
N ASP A 412 8.52 8.43 -9.33
CA ASP A 412 9.05 9.16 -8.18
C ASP A 412 10.18 8.39 -7.51
N ALA A 413 10.12 7.04 -7.48
CA ALA A 413 11.24 6.22 -7.05
C ALA A 413 12.48 6.42 -7.93
N VAL A 414 12.30 6.48 -9.26
CA VAL A 414 13.40 6.74 -10.20
C VAL A 414 14.00 8.14 -9.97
N LYS A 415 13.17 9.19 -9.83
CA LYS A 415 13.65 10.55 -9.56
C LYS A 415 14.45 10.61 -8.27
N VAL A 416 13.94 10.01 -7.19
CA VAL A 416 14.62 9.98 -5.88
C VAL A 416 15.93 9.22 -5.99
N ALA A 417 15.94 8.02 -6.60
CA ALA A 417 17.14 7.21 -6.72
C ALA A 417 18.24 7.90 -7.54
N VAL A 418 17.89 8.51 -8.68
CA VAL A 418 18.83 9.27 -9.51
C VAL A 418 19.34 10.51 -8.77
N PHE A 419 18.46 11.25 -8.10
CA PHE A 419 18.85 12.45 -7.34
C PHE A 419 19.83 12.10 -6.21
N VAL A 420 19.53 11.06 -5.43
CA VAL A 420 20.41 10.62 -4.34
C VAL A 420 21.73 10.07 -4.88
N ALA A 421 21.72 9.32 -5.98
CA ALA A 421 22.95 8.80 -6.58
C ALA A 421 23.89 9.91 -7.08
N LEU A 422 23.35 10.89 -7.80
CA LEU A 422 24.12 12.06 -8.23
C LEU A 422 24.59 12.90 -7.03
N GLY A 423 23.73 13.10 -6.04
CA GLY A 423 24.07 13.82 -4.80
C GLY A 423 25.20 13.15 -4.01
N CYS A 424 25.13 11.82 -3.82
CA CYS A 424 26.20 11.04 -3.21
C CYS A 424 27.49 11.11 -4.03
N GLY A 425 27.41 10.95 -5.36
CA GLY A 425 28.59 11.04 -6.23
C GLY A 425 29.30 12.38 -6.10
N LEU A 426 28.55 13.48 -6.12
CA LEU A 426 29.09 14.81 -5.91
C LEU A 426 29.69 14.97 -4.51
N LEU A 427 28.96 14.58 -3.46
CA LEU A 427 29.38 14.71 -2.06
C LEU A 427 30.71 13.99 -1.81
N PHE A 428 30.79 12.70 -2.18
CA PHE A 428 32.00 11.91 -2.01
C PHE A 428 33.13 12.30 -2.96
N GLY A 429 32.80 12.96 -4.08
CA GLY A 429 33.78 13.53 -5.02
C GLY A 429 34.41 14.85 -4.54
N VAL A 430 33.77 15.60 -3.63
CA VAL A 430 34.29 16.92 -3.18
C VAL A 430 35.65 16.80 -2.50
N TYR A 431 35.79 15.86 -1.55
CA TYR A 431 37.02 15.70 -0.78
C TYR A 431 38.26 15.39 -1.66
N PRO A 432 38.24 14.38 -2.54
CA PRO A 432 39.37 14.13 -3.43
C PRO A 432 39.59 15.28 -4.42
N ALA A 433 38.54 15.88 -4.96
CA ALA A 433 38.66 17.02 -5.88
C ALA A 433 39.34 18.23 -5.21
N TRP A 434 39.01 18.52 -3.96
CA TRP A 434 39.64 19.58 -3.18
C TRP A 434 41.10 19.27 -2.86
N THR A 435 41.39 18.01 -2.52
CA THR A 435 42.76 17.53 -2.27
C THR A 435 43.63 17.66 -3.52
N ALA A 436 43.09 17.31 -4.69
CA ALA A 436 43.78 17.46 -5.97
C ALA A 436 44.06 18.93 -6.33
N ALA A 437 43.07 19.80 -6.13
CA ALA A 437 43.18 21.21 -6.46
C ALA A 437 44.11 22.00 -5.51
N SER A 438 44.40 21.46 -4.32
CA SER A 438 45.23 22.13 -3.31
C SER A 438 46.72 21.82 -3.41
N VAL A 439 47.13 20.81 -4.21
CA VAL A 439 48.54 20.42 -4.35
C VAL A 439 49.40 21.57 -4.92
N PRO A 440 50.51 21.96 -4.25
CA PRO A 440 51.44 22.96 -4.76
C PRO A 440 52.19 22.48 -6.02
N PRO A 441 52.40 23.34 -7.04
CA PRO A 441 53.07 22.94 -8.29
C PRO A 441 54.49 22.40 -8.08
N VAL A 442 55.22 23.00 -7.14
CA VAL A 442 56.62 22.64 -6.85
C VAL A 442 56.71 21.24 -6.24
N GLU A 443 55.77 20.88 -5.35
CA GLU A 443 55.70 19.55 -4.74
C GLU A 443 55.23 18.50 -5.73
N ALA A 444 54.26 18.86 -6.59
CA ALA A 444 53.71 17.97 -7.60
C ALA A 444 54.72 17.57 -8.69
N LEU A 445 55.68 18.45 -9.03
CA LEU A 445 56.71 18.21 -10.05
C LEU A 445 57.98 17.53 -9.51
N ARG A 446 58.12 17.43 -8.18
CA ARG A 446 59.27 16.80 -7.52
C ARG A 446 59.08 15.29 -7.32
N ARG A 447 57.84 14.82 -7.39
CA ARG A 447 57.46 13.41 -7.39
C ARG A 447 57.33 12.93 -8.83
#